data_AF-A0A951RXP4-F1
#
_entry.id   AF-A0A951RXP4-F1
#
_cell.length_a   1.000
_cell.length_b   1.000
_cell.length_c   1.000
_cell.angle_alpha   90.00
_cell.angle_beta   90.00
_cell.angle_gamma   90.00
#
_symmetry.space_group_name_H-M   'P 1'
#
loop_
_entity.id
_entity.type
_entity.pdbx_description
1 polymer ?
#
loop_
_entity_poly.entity_id
_entity_poly.type
_entity_poly.pdbx_seq_one_letter_code
_entity_poly.pdbx_strand_id
1 'polypeptide(L)'
;METLQKIHEDLEIIKAMQFLNKRALTFDELVQYTGMAKSYLYKKTMLNEIPGASRPMGKKLYFDREKIDQWLLGSPSEPPMSDEEIESRAANFITTGKI
;
A
#
# COMPACT_ATOMS: atom_id res chain seq x y z
N MET A 1 -42.77 -3.37 -1.15
CA MET A 1 -41.75 -2.57 -0.44
C MET A 1 -40.62 -3.47 0.07
N GLU A 2 -40.94 -4.58 0.72
CA GLU A 2 -39.98 -5.54 1.29
C GLU A 2 -38.98 -6.12 0.26
N THR A 3 -39.44 -6.39 -0.97
CA THR A 3 -38.58 -6.87 -2.07
C THR A 3 -37.56 -5.83 -2.52
N LEU A 4 -37.94 -4.55 -2.57
CA LEU A 4 -37.04 -3.46 -2.97
C LEU A 4 -35.97 -3.20 -1.90
N GLN A 5 -36.35 -3.26 -0.62
CA GLN A 5 -35.41 -3.16 0.49
C GLN A 5 -34.39 -4.29 0.44
N LYS A 6 -34.85 -5.53 0.22
CA LYS A 6 -33.98 -6.69 0.10
C LYS A 6 -32.99 -6.58 -1.07
N ILE A 7 -33.46 -6.13 -2.24
CA ILE A 7 -32.58 -5.89 -3.41
C ILE A 7 -31.53 -4.83 -3.09
N HIS A 8 -31.90 -3.75 -2.39
CA HIS A 8 -30.93 -2.72 -2.01
C HIS A 8 -29.85 -3.25 -1.07
N GLU A 9 -30.26 -4.03 -0.06
CA GLU A 9 -29.34 -4.65 0.89
C GLU A 9 -28.39 -5.64 0.21
N ASP A 10 -28.91 -6.51 -0.66
CA ASP A 10 -28.10 -7.45 -1.45
C ASP A 10 -27.09 -6.70 -2.34
N LEU A 11 -27.47 -5.56 -2.92
CA LEU A 11 -26.57 -4.73 -3.74
C LEU A 11 -25.43 -4.13 -2.92
N GLU A 12 -25.69 -3.66 -1.70
CA GLU A 12 -24.64 -3.12 -0.83
C GLU A 12 -23.67 -4.22 -0.38
N ILE A 13 -24.17 -5.41 -0.07
CA ILE A 13 -23.34 -6.58 0.25
C ILE A 13 -22.46 -6.95 -0.95
N ILE A 14 -23.02 -7.01 -2.16
CA ILE A 14 -22.28 -7.33 -3.39
C ILE A 14 -21.17 -6.30 -3.64
N LYS A 15 -21.44 -5.00 -3.47
CA LYS A 15 -20.42 -3.95 -3.62
C LYS A 15 -19.28 -4.12 -2.61
N ALA A 16 -19.61 -4.42 -1.35
CA ALA A 16 -18.61 -4.68 -0.32
C ALA A 16 -17.76 -5.92 -0.65
N MET A 17 -18.38 -7.02 -1.10
CA MET A 17 -17.69 -8.22 -1.54
C MET A 17 -16.79 -7.97 -2.76
N GLN A 18 -17.23 -7.15 -3.71
CA GLN A 18 -16.42 -6.77 -4.86
C GLN A 18 -15.15 -6.01 -4.44
N PHE A 19 -15.28 -5.07 -3.50
CA PHE A 19 -14.12 -4.37 -2.93
C PHE A 19 -13.17 -5.34 -2.23
N LEU A 20 -13.70 -6.27 -1.44
CA LEU A 20 -12.93 -7.28 -0.72
C LEU A 20 -12.27 -8.34 -1.61
N ASN A 21 -12.68 -8.52 -2.87
CA ASN A 21 -12.03 -9.46 -3.78
C ASN A 21 -11.03 -8.79 -4.73
N LYS A 22 -10.94 -7.46 -4.70
CA LYS A 22 -10.08 -6.73 -5.63
C LYS A 22 -8.61 -6.88 -5.23
N ARG A 23 -7.80 -7.44 -6.13
CA ARG A 23 -6.34 -7.55 -5.96
C ARG A 23 -5.61 -6.22 -6.10
N ALA A 24 -6.02 -5.39 -7.07
CA ALA A 24 -5.37 -4.11 -7.36
C ALA A 24 -6.21 -2.95 -6.81
N LEU A 25 -5.72 -2.28 -5.78
CA LEU A 25 -6.32 -1.09 -5.20
C LEU A 25 -5.88 0.16 -5.97
N THR A 26 -6.81 1.06 -6.25
CA THR A 26 -6.50 2.44 -6.66
C THR A 26 -6.09 3.27 -5.45
N PHE A 27 -5.59 4.49 -5.67
CA PHE A 27 -5.23 5.37 -4.56
C PHE A 27 -6.41 5.70 -3.62
N ASP A 28 -7.60 5.99 -4.16
CA ASP A 28 -8.78 6.25 -3.32
C ASP A 28 -9.25 5.00 -2.57
N GLU A 29 -9.07 3.82 -3.13
CA GLU A 29 -9.34 2.55 -2.45
C GLU A 29 -8.29 2.26 -1.37
N LEU A 30 -7.01 2.58 -1.60
CA LEU A 30 -5.96 2.47 -0.61
C LEU A 30 -6.24 3.38 0.60
N VAL A 31 -6.71 4.60 0.36
CA VAL A 31 -7.11 5.54 1.42
C VAL A 31 -8.24 4.95 2.26
N GLN A 32 -9.26 4.39 1.61
CA GLN A 32 -10.36 3.72 2.30
C GLN A 32 -9.91 2.46 3.05
N TYR A 33 -8.96 1.71 2.46
CA TYR A 33 -8.47 0.45 3.00
C TYR A 33 -7.58 0.64 4.23
N THR A 34 -6.64 1.59 4.16
CA THR A 34 -5.67 1.90 5.23
C THR A 34 -6.25 2.83 6.31
N GLY A 35 -7.31 3.58 6.00
CA GLY A 35 -7.86 4.61 6.87
C GLY A 35 -6.95 5.84 7.07
N MET A 36 -5.84 5.94 6.33
CA MET A 36 -4.88 7.04 6.47
C MET A 36 -5.26 8.26 5.62
N ALA A 37 -4.79 9.44 6.01
CA ALA A 37 -5.05 10.66 5.27
C ALA A 37 -4.44 10.64 3.85
N LYS A 38 -5.15 11.19 2.85
CA LYS A 38 -4.67 11.27 1.46
C LYS A 38 -3.29 11.93 1.35
N SER A 39 -3.09 13.05 2.03
CA SER A 39 -1.80 13.77 2.02
C SER A 39 -0.64 12.93 2.57
N TYR A 40 -0.91 12.12 3.60
CA TYR A 40 0.07 11.21 4.17
C TYR A 40 0.44 10.10 3.17
N LEU A 41 -0.55 9.44 2.57
CA LEU A 41 -0.31 8.41 1.57
C LEU A 41 0.35 8.95 0.30
N TYR A 42 0.03 10.17 -0.12
CA TYR A 42 0.73 10.84 -1.23
C TYR A 42 2.22 11.06 -0.88
N LYS A 43 2.52 11.58 0.30
CA LYS A 43 3.90 11.75 0.77
C LYS A 43 4.66 10.42 0.75
N LYS A 44 4.07 9.37 1.34
CA LYS A 44 4.65 8.02 1.39
C LYS A 44 4.84 7.40 0.00
N THR A 45 3.90 7.64 -0.92
CA THR A 45 4.01 7.24 -2.32
C THR A 45 5.19 7.91 -3.01
N MET A 46 5.36 9.23 -2.81
CA MET A 46 6.47 9.97 -3.43
C MET A 46 7.84 9.53 -2.89
N LEU A 47 7.89 9.12 -1.63
CA LEU A 47 9.09 8.55 -1.00
C LEU A 47 9.32 7.07 -1.36
N ASN A 48 8.45 6.46 -2.18
CA ASN A 48 8.45 5.02 -2.52
C ASN A 48 8.40 4.09 -1.29
N GLU A 49 7.81 4.55 -0.19
CA GLU A 49 7.71 3.78 1.06
C GLU A 49 6.47 2.85 1.07
N ILE A 50 5.54 3.06 0.14
CA ILE A 50 4.37 2.17 -0.02
C ILE A 50 4.73 1.08 -1.05
N PRO A 51 4.72 -0.20 -0.67
CA PRO A 51 5.07 -1.28 -1.58
C PRO A 51 3.97 -1.52 -2.62
N GLY A 52 4.38 -2.08 -3.77
CA GLY A 52 3.45 -2.50 -4.82
C GLY A 52 2.82 -1.35 -5.63
N ALA A 53 3.27 -0.11 -5.42
CA ALA A 53 2.83 1.05 -6.19
C ALA A 53 3.29 0.95 -7.65
N SER A 54 2.35 0.88 -8.60
CA SER A 54 2.62 0.77 -10.04
C SER A 54 1.78 1.75 -10.86
N ARG A 55 2.40 2.32 -11.90
CA ARG A 55 1.77 3.27 -12.84
C ARG A 55 1.78 2.69 -14.26
N PRO A 56 0.95 1.67 -14.56
CA PRO A 56 0.96 1.00 -15.87
C PRO A 56 0.59 1.94 -17.03
N MET A 57 -0.22 2.97 -16.76
CA MET A 57 -0.71 3.93 -17.77
C MET A 57 -0.30 5.38 -17.44
N GLY A 58 0.70 5.58 -16.58
CA GLY A 58 1.29 6.89 -16.23
C GLY A 58 0.40 7.85 -15.40
N LYS A 59 -0.93 7.74 -15.45
CA LYS A 59 -1.86 8.67 -14.79
C LYS A 59 -2.42 8.20 -13.45
N LYS A 60 -2.72 6.90 -13.33
CA LYS A 60 -3.32 6.32 -12.12
C LYS A 60 -2.35 5.38 -11.43
N LEU A 61 -2.37 5.43 -10.10
CA LEU A 61 -1.58 4.56 -9.25
C LEU A 61 -2.42 3.37 -8.82
N TYR A 62 -1.83 2.19 -8.93
CA TYR A 62 -2.40 0.93 -8.49
C TYR A 62 -1.46 0.27 -7.48
N PHE A 63 -2.04 -0.41 -6.50
CA PHE A 63 -1.35 -1.09 -5.42
C PHE A 63 -1.80 -2.53 -5.36
N ASP A 64 -0.86 -3.46 -5.24
CA ASP A 64 -1.19 -4.87 -4.96
C ASP A 64 -1.61 -4.99 -3.50
N ARG A 65 -2.85 -5.42 -3.27
CA ARG A 65 -3.43 -5.55 -1.94
C ARG A 65 -2.61 -6.46 -1.03
N GLU A 66 -2.09 -7.58 -1.54
CA GLU A 66 -1.31 -8.51 -0.71
C GLU A 66 -0.04 -7.83 -0.18
N LYS A 67 0.60 -6.99 -0.99
CA LYS A 67 1.78 -6.22 -0.57
C LYS A 67 1.42 -5.16 0.46
N ILE A 68 0.26 -4.52 0.32
CA ILE A 68 -0.25 -3.56 1.30
C ILE A 68 -0.61 -4.27 2.61
N ASP A 69 -1.20 -5.46 2.55
CA ASP A 69 -1.53 -6.26 3.73
C ASP A 69 -0.26 -6.63 4.50
N GLN A 70 0.79 -7.09 3.81
CA GLN A 70 2.08 -7.38 4.45
C GLN A 70 2.72 -6.13 5.07
N TRP A 71 2.59 -4.99 4.40
CA TRP A 71 3.08 -3.71 4.89
C TRP A 71 2.34 -3.24 6.14
N LEU A 72 1.00 -3.39 6.18
CA LEU A 72 0.16 -3.02 7.32
C LEU A 72 0.29 -3.98 8.49
N LEU A 73 0.35 -5.29 8.22
CA LEU A 73 0.45 -6.34 9.24
C LEU A 73 1.84 -6.42 9.87
N GLY A 74 2.82 -5.69 9.32
CA GLY A 74 4.16 -5.60 9.86
C GLY A 74 4.90 -6.93 9.75
N SER A 75 5.53 -7.14 8.60
CA SER A 75 6.82 -7.84 8.60
C SER A 75 7.84 -7.01 7.81
N PRO A 76 9.08 -6.95 8.31
CA PRO A 76 9.82 -5.70 8.44
C PRO A 76 10.38 -5.26 7.10
N SER A 77 10.00 -4.07 6.64
CA SER A 77 10.95 -3.23 5.91
C SER A 77 11.98 -2.74 6.93
N GLU A 78 12.87 -3.66 7.34
CA GLU A 78 13.94 -3.52 8.34
C GLU A 78 13.43 -3.15 9.77
N PRO A 79 13.89 -3.79 10.86
CA PRO A 79 13.95 -3.08 12.14
C PRO A 79 14.71 -1.75 11.91
N PRO A 80 14.53 -0.69 12.71
CA PRO A 80 15.44 0.46 12.61
C PRO A 80 16.86 -0.11 12.64
N MET A 81 17.56 0.07 11.51
CA MET A 81 18.89 -0.48 11.32
C MET A 81 19.72 -0.03 12.51
N SER A 82 20.34 -0.96 13.23
CA SER A 82 21.12 -0.56 14.41
C SER A 82 22.24 0.36 13.97
N ASP A 83 22.70 1.24 14.85
CA ASP A 83 23.79 2.17 14.53
C ASP A 83 25.01 1.41 13.96
N GLU A 84 25.23 0.16 14.40
CA GLU A 84 26.29 -0.70 13.86
C GLU A 84 26.07 -1.14 12.40
N GLU A 85 24.83 -1.45 11.98
CA GLU A 85 24.53 -1.79 10.59
C GLU A 85 24.60 -0.56 9.66
N ILE A 86 24.25 0.62 10.18
CA ILE A 86 24.41 1.90 9.46
C ILE A 86 25.89 2.21 9.24
N GLU A 87 26.72 2.08 10.28
CA GLU A 87 28.17 2.26 10.18
C GLU A 87 28.83 1.24 9.24
N SER A 88 28.41 -0.02 9.31
CA SER A 88 28.91 -1.08 8.42
C SER A 88 28.58 -0.80 6.95
N ARG A 89 27.36 -0.36 6.64
CA ARG A 89 27.00 0.08 5.29
C ARG A 89 27.85 1.27 4.85
N ALA A 90 27.99 2.30 5.70
CA ALA A 90 28.80 3.49 5.40
C ALA A 90 30.29 3.15 5.12
N ALA A 91 30.88 2.26 5.93
CA ALA A 91 32.25 1.79 5.73
C ALA A 91 32.43 0.99 4.43
N ASN A 92 31.43 0.18 4.07
CA ASN A 92 31.42 -0.56 2.80
C ASN A 92 31.33 0.38 1.58
N PHE A 93 30.60 1.49 1.64
CA PHE A 93 30.54 2.46 0.55
C PHE A 93 31.88 3.14 0.28
N ILE A 94 32.66 3.44 1.32
CA ILE A 94 34.00 4.05 1.18
C ILE A 94 35.02 3.04 0.65
N THR A 95 34.89 1.77 1.05
CA THR A 95 35.84 0.71 0.69
C THR A 95 35.61 0.15 -0.71
N THR A 96 34.35 0.06 -1.17
CA THR A 96 34.01 -0.70 -2.39
C THR A 96 33.98 0.15 -3.66
N GLY A 97 34.04 1.49 -3.56
CA GLY A 97 34.40 2.39 -4.66
C GLY A 97 33.76 2.11 -6.03
N LYS A 98 32.47 1.75 -6.08
CA LYS A 98 31.73 1.59 -7.34
C LYS A 98 30.58 2.58 -7.41
N ILE A 99 30.67 3.43 -8.42
CA ILE A 99 29.65 4.35 -8.94
C ILE A 99 28.48 3.55 -9.49
#